data_AF-A0A8K0PB30-F1
#
_entry.id   AF-A0A8K0PB30-F1
#
_cell.length_a   1.000
_cell.length_b   1.000
_cell.length_c   1.000
_cell.angle_alpha   90.00
_cell.angle_beta   90.00
_cell.angle_gamma   90.00
#
_symmetry.space_group_name_H-M   'P 1'
#
loop_
_entity.id
_entity.type
_entity.pdbx_description
1 polymer ?
#
loop_
_entity_poly.entity_id
_entity_poly.type
_entity_poly.pdbx_seq_one_letter_code
_entity_poly.pdbx_strand_id
1 'polypeptide(L)'
;MPSAKTRRKRKDDRLDNAPSPKRLCFTASAPSEPRLCHTPDHPSDVDPEETAQIWSDVRRHKLDLLKSSKRPAPPEEDMDIDGTTISSEPSGSTLPSSVTQRNKRGRGNKESKAKLEATILHDVYNIHLDRAGDEIGDAYEHFGTRQLAKEGDLELDVVQRYRTVHTDCNIWLALDKSTAEDYAAQYMNMLQVGENEAKFSHRGKQYFFKEDDLRSPADSTRCSSAYFKLEWGPSPNDDTLLSPPVLHVGRAPDLSFYVKPDCTYWLTSRRLSPDIRPHLMGMTYMIHNKLATAPYLTIEFKKDNQTEEAAQNQVIKASTLILYNRLLLRRRRLVALGREPKSLKTEDFSDLRHYGITFVGGSATVFKIVPKLRTSADIASEVVPEHFPWNGACMSKLATLDVVEATNIIDLRRWVNEIHNWGLGPNNISFVRDVKGTLLRKGHATGKISLSPEDKRVLGLEPDHEENEDSRRE
;
A
#
# COMPACT_ATOMS: atom_id res chain seq x y z
N MET A 1 29.36 -3.95 -59.15
CA MET A 1 29.87 -2.63 -58.70
C MET A 1 29.87 -2.60 -57.17
N PRO A 2 31.02 -2.40 -56.51
CA PRO A 2 31.17 -2.47 -55.06
C PRO A 2 31.06 -1.08 -54.41
N SER A 3 30.44 -0.99 -53.22
CA SER A 3 30.34 0.25 -52.45
C SER A 3 31.12 0.17 -51.14
N ALA A 4 32.13 1.05 -51.08
CA ALA A 4 32.94 1.61 -50.01
C ALA A 4 32.84 1.08 -48.57
N LYS A 5 33.99 0.60 -48.07
CA LYS A 5 34.39 0.54 -46.66
C LYS A 5 34.89 1.91 -46.20
N THR A 6 34.34 2.46 -45.12
CA THR A 6 34.88 3.66 -44.47
C THR A 6 35.64 3.30 -43.20
N ARG A 7 36.96 3.49 -43.27
CA ARG A 7 37.95 3.34 -42.20
C ARG A 7 38.11 4.69 -41.50
N ARG A 8 37.87 4.80 -40.20
CA ARG A 8 38.27 5.98 -39.41
C ARG A 8 39.23 5.61 -38.29
N LYS A 9 40.27 6.44 -38.21
CA LYS A 9 41.55 6.31 -37.50
C LYS A 9 41.38 6.44 -35.99
N ARG A 10 42.12 5.62 -35.26
CA ARG A 10 42.55 5.86 -33.87
C ARG A 10 43.49 7.07 -33.84
N LYS A 11 43.34 7.91 -32.83
CA LYS A 11 44.35 8.88 -32.42
C LYS A 11 44.60 8.67 -30.92
N ASP A 12 45.72 8.04 -30.64
CA ASP A 12 46.38 8.10 -29.35
C ASP A 12 46.97 9.50 -29.19
N ASP A 13 46.77 10.13 -28.03
CA ASP A 13 47.66 11.17 -27.51
C ASP A 13 47.73 10.97 -25.99
N ARG A 14 48.93 10.55 -25.54
CA ARG A 14 49.42 10.51 -24.17
C ARG A 14 49.98 11.89 -23.78
N LEU A 15 50.28 12.04 -22.48
CA LEU A 15 51.03 13.11 -21.78
C LEU A 15 50.07 14.15 -21.14
N ASP A 16 50.21 14.60 -19.90
CA ASP A 16 51.26 14.48 -18.89
C ASP A 16 50.74 14.81 -17.48
N ASN A 17 51.40 14.22 -16.48
CA ASN A 17 51.72 14.71 -15.13
C ASN A 17 50.88 15.82 -14.46
N ALA A 18 50.32 15.50 -13.29
CA ALA A 18 50.10 16.47 -12.20
C ALA A 18 50.21 15.81 -10.80
N PRO A 19 50.69 16.54 -9.77
CA PRO A 19 51.36 15.97 -8.61
C PRO A 19 50.45 15.68 -7.40
N SER A 20 50.90 14.73 -6.57
CA SER A 20 50.31 14.35 -5.29
C SER A 20 50.28 15.50 -4.27
N PRO A 21 49.17 15.73 -3.54
CA PRO A 21 49.17 16.62 -2.41
C PRO A 21 49.66 15.92 -1.13
N LYS A 22 50.51 16.65 -0.43
CA LYS A 22 51.23 16.32 0.80
C LYS A 22 50.27 16.11 1.97
N ARG A 23 50.54 15.08 2.78
CA ARG A 23 49.97 14.89 4.11
C ARG A 23 50.40 16.05 5.02
N LEU A 24 49.44 16.79 5.57
CA LEU A 24 49.63 17.68 6.70
C LEU A 24 49.23 16.92 7.97
N CYS A 25 50.23 16.59 8.79
CA CYS A 25 50.04 16.20 10.17
C CYS A 25 49.72 17.45 10.99
N PHE A 26 48.55 17.47 11.65
CA PHE A 26 48.28 18.39 12.74
C PHE A 26 48.20 17.59 14.04
N THR A 27 49.20 17.82 14.90
CA THR A 27 49.18 17.51 16.32
C THR A 27 48.26 18.51 17.02
N ALA A 28 47.21 18.03 17.68
CA ALA A 28 46.39 18.84 18.56
C ALA A 28 46.61 18.40 20.02
N SER A 29 47.12 19.34 20.80
CA SER A 29 47.27 19.28 22.25
C SER A 29 45.90 19.32 22.95
N ALA A 30 45.79 18.55 24.03
CA ALA A 30 44.65 18.56 24.94
C ALA A 30 44.51 19.91 25.67
N PRO A 31 43.28 20.29 26.03
CA PRO A 31 43.08 20.88 27.36
C PRO A 31 41.84 20.37 28.11
N SER A 32 42.09 20.07 29.39
CA SER A 32 41.27 20.30 30.59
C SER A 32 39.83 19.76 30.68
N GLU A 33 39.66 18.90 31.69
CA GLU A 33 38.42 18.47 32.33
C GLU A 33 37.49 19.63 32.74
N PRO A 34 36.16 19.40 32.70
CA PRO A 34 35.24 20.03 33.62
C PRO A 34 34.52 19.00 34.52
N ARG A 35 34.64 19.33 35.80
CA ARG A 35 33.88 18.96 37.00
C ARG A 35 32.48 18.33 36.82
N LEU A 36 32.31 17.27 37.62
CA LEU A 36 31.09 16.64 38.12
C LEU A 36 29.88 17.57 38.26
N CYS A 37 28.81 17.24 37.53
CA CYS A 37 27.45 17.66 37.82
C CYS A 37 26.57 16.41 37.92
N HIS A 38 25.81 16.31 39.02
CA HIS A 38 24.93 15.21 39.38
C HIS A 38 23.91 14.86 38.27
N THR A 39 23.86 13.58 37.89
CA THR A 39 22.76 13.01 37.10
C THR A 39 21.64 12.51 38.02
N PRO A 40 20.35 12.75 37.70
CA PRO A 40 19.22 12.14 38.38
C PRO A 40 19.09 10.65 38.00
N ASP A 41 18.60 9.86 38.94
CA ASP A 41 18.49 8.40 38.90
C ASP A 41 17.97 7.86 37.56
N HIS A 42 18.82 7.05 36.92
CA HIS A 42 18.46 6.19 35.80
C HIS A 42 17.38 5.19 36.28
N PRO A 43 16.24 5.05 35.58
CA PRO A 43 15.37 3.91 35.81
C PRO A 43 16.16 2.63 35.49
N SER A 44 16.14 1.68 36.42
CA SER A 44 16.85 0.40 36.34
C SER A 44 16.72 -0.22 34.95
N ASP A 45 17.86 -0.47 34.31
CA ASP A 45 17.93 -1.24 33.08
C ASP A 45 17.09 -2.51 33.25
N VAL A 46 16.06 -2.66 32.43
CA VAL A 46 15.24 -3.86 32.41
C VAL A 46 16.14 -5.01 31.97
N ASP A 47 16.24 -6.04 32.82
CA ASP A 47 17.07 -7.20 32.56
C ASP A 47 16.66 -7.83 31.21
N PRO A 48 17.57 -7.89 30.21
CA PRO A 48 17.27 -8.48 28.92
C PRO A 48 16.93 -9.97 29.03
N GLU A 49 17.40 -10.68 30.05
CA GLU A 49 17.04 -12.08 30.30
C GLU A 49 15.60 -12.22 30.82
N GLU A 50 15.21 -11.37 31.77
CA GLU A 50 13.84 -11.32 32.29
C GLU A 50 12.85 -10.96 31.16
N THR A 51 13.22 -9.99 30.32
CA THR A 51 12.43 -9.63 29.14
C THR A 51 12.31 -10.80 28.17
N ALA A 52 13.39 -11.51 27.88
CA ALA A 52 13.38 -12.67 26.99
C ALA A 52 12.53 -13.82 27.54
N GLN A 53 12.55 -14.02 28.86
CA GLN A 53 11.76 -15.03 29.56
C GLN A 53 10.26 -14.73 29.49
N ILE A 54 9.85 -13.49 29.73
CA ILE A 54 8.45 -13.04 29.60
C ILE A 54 7.93 -13.32 28.18
N TRP A 55 8.72 -13.01 27.14
CA TRP A 55 8.34 -13.30 25.74
C TRP A 55 8.33 -14.80 25.40
N SER A 56 9.09 -15.63 26.11
CA SER A 56 9.03 -17.09 25.99
C SER A 56 7.72 -17.63 26.58
N ASP A 57 7.31 -17.12 27.75
CA ASP A 57 6.09 -17.53 28.45
C ASP A 57 4.82 -17.12 27.66
N VAL A 58 4.80 -15.90 27.11
CA VAL A 58 3.71 -15.43 26.23
C VAL A 58 3.56 -16.34 25.00
N ARG A 59 4.67 -16.78 24.40
CA ARG A 59 4.64 -17.70 23.24
C ARG A 59 4.11 -19.08 23.60
N ARG A 60 4.48 -19.62 24.76
CA ARG A 60 3.94 -20.90 25.27
C ARG A 60 2.43 -20.82 25.50
N HIS A 61 1.96 -19.78 26.18
CA HIS A 61 0.54 -19.59 26.45
C HIS A 61 -0.31 -19.49 25.18
N LYS A 62 0.20 -18.81 24.13
CA LYS A 62 -0.47 -18.74 22.82
C LYS A 62 -0.58 -20.11 22.14
N LEU A 63 0.47 -20.94 22.26
CA LEU A 63 0.49 -22.31 21.73
C LEU A 63 -0.53 -23.21 22.45
N ASP A 64 -0.71 -23.05 23.76
CA ASP A 64 -1.66 -23.85 24.54
C ASP A 64 -3.12 -23.45 24.24
N LEU A 65 -3.39 -22.15 24.03
CA LEU A 65 -4.70 -21.68 23.56
C LEU A 65 -5.07 -22.22 22.17
N LEU A 66 -4.08 -22.37 21.28
CA LEU A 66 -4.30 -22.95 19.95
C LEU A 66 -4.55 -24.46 20.00
N LYS A 67 -3.96 -25.16 20.97
CA LYS A 67 -4.19 -26.60 21.18
C LYS A 67 -5.56 -26.88 21.82
N SER A 68 -6.03 -26.03 22.73
CA SER A 68 -7.34 -26.20 23.39
C SER A 68 -8.53 -25.84 22.50
N SER A 69 -8.31 -25.10 21.41
CA SER A 69 -9.36 -24.69 20.45
C SER A 69 -9.70 -25.76 19.39
N LYS A 70 -8.99 -26.90 19.35
CA LYS A 70 -9.38 -28.02 18.48
C LYS A 70 -10.59 -28.74 19.06
N ARG A 71 -11.78 -28.35 18.59
CA ARG A 71 -13.02 -29.14 18.74
C ARG A 71 -12.79 -30.55 18.17
N PRO A 72 -13.20 -31.61 18.89
CA PRO A 72 -13.16 -32.97 18.34
C PRO A 72 -14.05 -33.06 17.11
N ALA A 73 -13.54 -33.73 16.07
CA ALA A 73 -14.30 -34.02 14.86
C ALA A 73 -15.53 -34.89 15.21
N PRO A 74 -16.68 -34.69 14.55
CA PRO A 74 -17.81 -35.58 14.71
C PRO A 74 -17.45 -36.98 14.18
N PRO A 75 -18.00 -38.06 14.78
CA PRO A 75 -17.73 -39.42 14.37
C PRO A 75 -18.23 -39.66 12.94
N GLU A 76 -17.38 -40.28 12.12
CA GLU A 76 -17.73 -40.75 10.78
C GLU A 76 -18.74 -41.91 10.91
N GLU A 77 -19.95 -41.72 10.36
CA GLU A 77 -20.91 -42.81 10.19
C GLU A 77 -20.54 -43.59 8.92
N ASP A 78 -20.18 -44.86 9.12
CA ASP A 78 -19.93 -45.85 8.08
C ASP A 78 -21.18 -46.03 7.22
N MET A 79 -21.04 -45.77 5.93
CA MET A 79 -22.11 -45.97 4.94
C MET A 79 -21.72 -47.14 4.03
N ASP A 80 -22.31 -48.30 4.33
CA ASP A 80 -22.16 -49.54 3.57
C ASP A 80 -22.61 -49.35 2.10
N ILE A 81 -21.71 -49.69 1.18
CA ILE A 81 -21.97 -49.77 -0.25
C ILE A 81 -22.22 -51.23 -0.59
N ASP A 82 -23.48 -51.60 -0.76
CA ASP A 82 -23.86 -52.92 -1.27
C ASP A 82 -24.09 -52.83 -2.79
N GLY A 83 -23.43 -53.72 -3.52
CA GLY A 83 -23.51 -53.82 -4.97
C GLY A 83 -24.58 -54.82 -5.40
N THR A 84 -25.36 -54.51 -6.44
CA THR A 84 -26.06 -55.54 -7.23
C THR A 84 -26.28 -55.10 -8.68
N THR A 85 -26.14 -56.10 -9.53
CA THR A 85 -26.04 -56.23 -10.99
C THR A 85 -27.37 -56.06 -11.77
N ILE A 86 -27.26 -55.44 -12.96
CA ILE A 86 -27.98 -55.60 -14.26
C ILE A 86 -29.41 -56.19 -14.27
N SER A 87 -30.39 -55.47 -14.85
CA SER A 87 -31.23 -55.93 -16.00
C SER A 87 -32.28 -54.91 -16.48
N SER A 88 -32.32 -54.70 -17.80
CA SER A 88 -33.45 -54.46 -18.74
C SER A 88 -34.63 -53.50 -18.41
N GLU A 89 -34.84 -52.54 -19.33
CA GLU A 89 -36.09 -51.84 -19.70
C GLU A 89 -37.29 -52.79 -20.00
N PRO A 90 -38.57 -52.32 -20.22
CA PRO A 90 -39.05 -50.95 -20.48
C PRO A 90 -40.38 -50.52 -19.79
N SER A 91 -40.76 -49.27 -20.08
CA SER A 91 -42.13 -48.71 -20.09
C SER A 91 -42.60 -47.86 -18.90
N GLY A 92 -42.75 -46.56 -19.21
CA GLY A 92 -43.95 -45.77 -18.96
C GLY A 92 -44.46 -45.64 -17.53
N SER A 93 -44.10 -44.55 -16.85
CA SER A 93 -44.94 -44.00 -15.78
C SER A 93 -44.65 -42.52 -15.53
N THR A 94 -45.69 -41.72 -15.73
CA THR A 94 -45.77 -40.28 -15.47
C THR A 94 -45.99 -40.06 -13.98
N LEU A 95 -45.01 -39.47 -13.27
CA LEU A 95 -45.18 -39.00 -11.89
C LEU A 95 -44.50 -37.63 -11.68
N PRO A 96 -45.02 -36.84 -10.72
CA PRO A 96 -44.93 -35.38 -10.75
C PRO A 96 -43.59 -34.86 -10.23
N SER A 97 -43.08 -33.83 -10.90
CA SER A 97 -41.95 -33.03 -10.45
C SER A 97 -42.20 -32.49 -9.04
N SER A 98 -41.50 -33.07 -8.07
CA SER A 98 -41.35 -32.54 -6.72
C SER A 98 -40.66 -31.18 -6.81
N VAL A 99 -41.44 -30.13 -6.63
CA VAL A 99 -40.95 -28.76 -6.45
C VAL A 99 -40.20 -28.72 -5.12
N THR A 100 -38.88 -28.89 -5.16
CA THR A 100 -38.00 -28.53 -4.04
C THR A 100 -38.20 -27.05 -3.73
N GLN A 101 -38.91 -26.76 -2.65
CA GLN A 101 -39.03 -25.42 -2.06
C GLN A 101 -37.64 -24.93 -1.68
N ARG A 102 -37.05 -24.15 -2.58
CA ARG A 102 -35.76 -23.47 -2.37
C ARG A 102 -35.97 -22.43 -1.26
N ASN A 103 -35.49 -22.74 -0.06
CA ASN A 103 -35.57 -21.88 1.12
C ASN A 103 -34.98 -20.49 0.84
N LYS A 104 -35.86 -19.52 0.58
CA LYS A 104 -35.56 -18.13 0.25
C LYS A 104 -35.30 -17.26 1.51
N ARG A 105 -34.56 -17.78 2.50
CA ARG A 105 -34.40 -17.14 3.82
C ARG A 105 -33.06 -16.39 4.07
N GLY A 106 -32.17 -16.28 3.09
CA GLY A 106 -30.80 -15.77 3.35
C GLY A 106 -30.52 -14.29 3.10
N ARG A 107 -31.44 -13.48 2.55
CA ARG A 107 -31.07 -12.15 2.00
C ARG A 107 -31.05 -11.01 3.05
N GLY A 108 -31.75 -11.15 4.18
CA GLY A 108 -31.87 -10.09 5.20
C GLY A 108 -30.65 -9.86 6.11
N ASN A 109 -29.68 -10.79 6.17
CA ASN A 109 -28.57 -10.71 7.12
C ASN A 109 -27.33 -9.95 6.61
N LYS A 110 -27.23 -9.64 5.31
CA LYS A 110 -26.01 -9.02 4.75
C LYS A 110 -25.93 -7.52 5.03
N GLU A 111 -27.05 -6.82 4.88
CA GLU A 111 -27.12 -5.37 5.12
C GLU A 111 -26.93 -5.03 6.60
N SER A 112 -27.48 -5.84 7.52
CA SER A 112 -27.26 -5.65 8.95
C SER A 112 -25.79 -5.83 9.34
N LYS A 113 -25.08 -6.75 8.68
CA LYS A 113 -23.65 -6.97 8.90
C LYS A 113 -22.80 -5.79 8.42
N ALA A 114 -23.06 -5.26 7.22
CA ALA A 114 -22.30 -4.14 6.68
C ALA A 114 -22.48 -2.87 7.52
N LYS A 115 -23.72 -2.59 7.96
CA LYS A 115 -24.02 -1.49 8.87
C LYS A 115 -23.34 -1.65 10.23
N LEU A 116 -23.41 -2.85 10.82
CA LEU A 116 -22.72 -3.15 12.07
C LEU A 116 -21.20 -2.94 11.93
N GLU A 117 -20.62 -3.39 10.82
CA GLU A 117 -19.20 -3.19 10.53
C GLU A 117 -18.84 -1.70 10.38
N ALA A 118 -19.66 -0.92 9.67
CA ALA A 118 -19.48 0.53 9.56
C ALA A 118 -19.54 1.22 10.94
N THR A 119 -20.49 0.81 11.80
CA THR A 119 -20.58 1.29 13.18
C THR A 119 -19.31 0.98 13.97
N ILE A 120 -18.77 -0.25 13.88
CA ILE A 120 -17.53 -0.62 14.59
C ILE A 120 -16.34 0.20 14.05
N LEU A 121 -16.22 0.35 12.73
CA LEU A 121 -15.15 1.16 12.12
C LEU A 121 -15.17 2.60 12.67
N HIS A 122 -16.35 3.21 12.74
CA HIS A 122 -16.53 4.56 13.24
C HIS A 122 -16.29 4.65 14.75
N ASP A 123 -17.04 3.88 15.55
CA ASP A 123 -17.11 4.06 17.01
C ASP A 123 -15.90 3.48 17.74
N VAL A 124 -15.25 2.44 17.21
CA VAL A 124 -14.16 1.74 17.89
C VAL A 124 -12.79 2.17 17.37
N TYR A 125 -12.68 2.37 16.06
CA TYR A 125 -11.40 2.65 15.39
C TYR A 125 -11.27 4.10 14.91
N ASN A 126 -12.29 4.94 15.12
CA ASN A 126 -12.35 6.32 14.64
C ASN A 126 -12.08 6.40 13.12
N ILE A 127 -12.62 5.44 12.37
CA ILE A 127 -12.51 5.36 10.91
C ILE A 127 -13.78 5.94 10.30
N HIS A 128 -13.64 7.06 9.60
CA HIS A 128 -14.75 7.82 9.05
C HIS A 128 -14.87 7.63 7.55
N LEU A 129 -16.11 7.51 7.10
CA LEU A 129 -16.47 7.67 5.70
C LEU A 129 -17.11 9.05 5.54
N ASP A 130 -16.38 9.97 4.94
CA ASP A 130 -16.92 11.28 4.59
C ASP A 130 -17.80 11.14 3.34
N ARG A 131 -19.11 11.03 3.61
CA ARG A 131 -20.15 10.96 2.56
C ARG A 131 -20.53 12.33 2.01
N ALA A 132 -20.17 13.41 2.71
CA ALA A 132 -20.57 14.77 2.38
C ALA A 132 -19.51 15.54 1.59
N GLY A 133 -18.29 15.00 1.48
CA GLY A 133 -17.20 15.63 0.75
C GLY A 133 -17.59 16.01 -0.67
N ASP A 134 -17.25 17.24 -1.05
CA ASP A 134 -17.41 17.74 -2.40
C ASP A 134 -16.63 16.84 -3.37
N GLU A 135 -17.32 16.36 -4.41
CA GLU A 135 -16.66 15.60 -5.47
C GLU A 135 -15.64 16.51 -6.17
N ILE A 136 -14.38 16.11 -6.15
CA ILE A 136 -13.31 16.81 -6.86
C ILE A 136 -13.38 16.34 -8.30
N GLY A 137 -13.88 17.20 -9.18
CA GLY A 137 -14.32 16.82 -10.53
C GLY A 137 -13.23 16.28 -11.45
N ASP A 138 -11.95 16.63 -11.25
CA ASP A 138 -10.87 16.25 -12.15
C ASP A 138 -9.65 15.63 -11.42
N ALA A 139 -9.12 14.55 -12.01
CA ALA A 139 -7.96 13.84 -11.47
C ALA A 139 -6.71 14.73 -11.46
N TYR A 140 -6.44 15.48 -12.53
CA TYR A 140 -5.22 16.28 -12.62
C TYR A 140 -5.23 17.41 -11.60
N GLU A 141 -6.39 18.05 -11.37
CA GLU A 141 -6.59 19.03 -10.31
C GLU A 141 -6.26 18.45 -8.93
N HIS A 142 -6.82 17.27 -8.61
CA HIS A 142 -6.57 16.59 -7.33
C HIS A 142 -5.09 16.29 -7.07
N PHE A 143 -4.37 15.87 -8.12
CA PHE A 143 -2.95 15.54 -8.03
C PHE A 143 -2.01 16.73 -8.25
N GLY A 144 -2.55 17.91 -8.61
CA GLY A 144 -1.76 19.09 -8.95
C GLY A 144 -0.88 18.88 -10.19
N THR A 145 -1.32 18.03 -11.11
CA THR A 145 -0.59 17.71 -12.34
C THR A 145 -1.18 18.47 -13.52
N ARG A 146 -0.37 18.63 -14.57
CA ARG A 146 -0.84 19.31 -15.78
C ARG A 146 -1.68 18.34 -16.59
N GLN A 147 -2.92 18.73 -16.92
CA GLN A 147 -3.76 17.99 -17.86
C GLN A 147 -2.99 17.70 -19.15
N LEU A 148 -2.86 16.40 -19.45
CA LEU A 148 -1.90 15.92 -20.46
C LEU A 148 -2.45 15.99 -21.87
N ALA A 149 -3.77 15.86 -22.04
CA ALA A 149 -4.43 15.85 -23.33
C ALA A 149 -5.48 16.96 -23.40
N LYS A 150 -5.44 17.75 -24.47
CA LYS A 150 -6.64 18.44 -24.95
C LYS A 150 -7.43 17.45 -25.81
N GLU A 151 -8.73 17.67 -25.94
CA GLU A 151 -9.58 16.89 -26.82
C GLU A 151 -8.97 16.87 -28.24
N GLY A 152 -8.50 15.70 -28.71
CA GLY A 152 -7.84 15.53 -30.02
C GLY A 152 -6.36 15.10 -30.00
N ASP A 153 -5.69 15.07 -28.85
CA ASP A 153 -4.32 14.53 -28.77
C ASP A 153 -4.30 13.01 -29.05
N LEU A 154 -3.27 12.53 -29.76
CA LEU A 154 -3.18 11.13 -30.18
C LEU A 154 -2.99 10.21 -28.96
N GLU A 155 -3.60 9.03 -29.00
CA GLU A 155 -3.54 7.99 -27.96
C GLU A 155 -2.12 7.74 -27.42
N LEU A 156 -1.15 7.75 -28.34
CA LEU A 156 0.26 7.49 -28.06
C LEU A 156 0.88 8.56 -27.14
N ASP A 157 0.39 9.79 -27.15
CA ASP A 157 1.04 10.90 -26.46
C ASP A 157 0.89 10.80 -24.94
N VAL A 158 -0.29 10.37 -24.46
CA VAL A 158 -0.55 10.24 -23.02
C VAL A 158 0.27 9.10 -22.41
N VAL A 159 0.19 7.90 -23.02
CA VAL A 159 0.94 6.73 -22.55
C VAL A 159 2.44 6.98 -22.64
N GLN A 160 2.92 7.56 -23.74
CA GLN A 160 4.33 7.86 -23.91
C GLN A 160 4.83 8.86 -22.86
N ARG A 161 4.01 9.84 -22.46
CA ARG A 161 4.40 10.82 -21.44
C ARG A 161 4.52 10.23 -20.04
N TYR A 162 3.66 9.29 -19.63
CA TYR A 162 3.91 8.60 -18.37
C TYR A 162 5.15 7.70 -18.45
N ARG A 163 5.38 7.05 -19.60
CA ARG A 163 6.59 6.25 -19.83
C ARG A 163 7.88 7.07 -19.83
N THR A 164 7.87 8.35 -20.22
CA THR A 164 9.08 9.18 -20.11
C THR A 164 9.45 9.49 -18.66
N VAL A 165 8.47 9.53 -17.76
CA VAL A 165 8.69 9.72 -16.31
C VAL A 165 8.99 8.39 -15.63
N HIS A 166 8.29 7.32 -16.02
CA HIS A 166 8.37 5.99 -15.42
C HIS A 166 8.72 4.96 -16.52
N THR A 167 9.98 4.96 -16.95
CA THR A 167 10.46 4.17 -18.11
C THR A 167 10.30 2.66 -17.95
N ASP A 168 10.23 2.19 -16.70
CA ASP A 168 10.28 0.77 -16.38
C ASP A 168 8.89 0.18 -16.08
N CYS A 169 7.81 0.89 -16.43
CA CYS A 169 6.46 0.51 -16.07
C CYS A 169 5.50 0.55 -17.28
N ASN A 170 4.75 -0.54 -17.48
CA ASN A 170 3.83 -0.73 -18.60
C ASN A 170 2.35 -0.84 -18.18
N ILE A 171 1.94 -0.13 -17.13
CA ILE A 171 0.57 -0.17 -16.61
C ILE A 171 -0.35 0.95 -17.14
N TRP A 172 0.16 1.83 -17.99
CA TRP A 172 -0.53 3.05 -18.40
C TRP A 172 -1.72 2.76 -19.33
N LEU A 173 -2.81 3.50 -19.11
CA LEU A 173 -4.05 3.40 -19.87
C LEU A 173 -4.10 4.50 -20.93
N ALA A 174 -4.40 4.09 -22.16
CA ALA A 174 -4.75 4.99 -23.25
C ALA A 174 -6.06 5.74 -22.91
N LEU A 175 -6.23 6.96 -23.41
CA LEU A 175 -7.45 7.76 -23.23
C LEU A 175 -8.30 7.80 -24.51
N ASP A 176 -8.32 6.69 -25.24
CA ASP A 176 -8.96 6.61 -26.54
C ASP A 176 -10.49 6.47 -26.42
N LYS A 177 -11.20 7.26 -27.23
CA LYS A 177 -12.67 7.33 -27.17
C LYS A 177 -13.33 6.06 -27.71
N SER A 178 -12.80 5.48 -28.79
CA SER A 178 -13.38 4.29 -29.42
C SER A 178 -13.38 3.06 -28.52
N THR A 179 -12.27 2.80 -27.80
CA THR A 179 -12.22 1.69 -26.86
C THR A 179 -13.12 2.00 -25.65
N ALA A 180 -13.19 3.25 -25.20
CA ALA A 180 -14.11 3.63 -24.13
C ALA A 180 -15.58 3.40 -24.51
N GLU A 181 -15.98 3.73 -25.74
CA GLU A 181 -17.33 3.43 -26.27
C GLU A 181 -17.60 1.92 -26.36
N ASP A 182 -16.64 1.14 -26.86
CA ASP A 182 -16.75 -0.33 -26.92
C ASP A 182 -16.90 -0.93 -25.52
N TYR A 183 -16.11 -0.47 -24.55
CA TYR A 183 -16.21 -0.94 -23.17
C TYR A 183 -17.53 -0.55 -22.51
N ALA A 184 -17.98 0.70 -22.68
CA ALA A 184 -19.29 1.16 -22.19
C ALA A 184 -20.42 0.26 -22.71
N ALA A 185 -20.43 -0.01 -24.02
CA ALA A 185 -21.44 -0.86 -24.65
C ALA A 185 -21.41 -2.29 -24.09
N GLN A 186 -20.21 -2.86 -23.91
CA GLN A 186 -20.07 -4.20 -23.33
C GLN A 186 -20.48 -4.24 -21.86
N TYR A 187 -20.12 -3.25 -21.07
CA TYR A 187 -20.48 -3.17 -19.65
C TYR A 187 -21.99 -3.01 -19.48
N MET A 188 -22.61 -2.16 -20.30
CA MET A 188 -24.07 -2.00 -20.37
C MET A 188 -24.75 -3.33 -20.71
N ASN A 189 -24.22 -4.09 -21.68
CA ASN A 189 -24.74 -5.41 -22.00
C ASN A 189 -24.64 -6.39 -20.81
N MET A 190 -23.51 -6.39 -20.09
CA MET A 190 -23.32 -7.23 -18.89
C MET A 190 -24.33 -6.90 -17.79
N LEU A 191 -24.69 -5.62 -17.62
CA LEU A 191 -25.74 -5.18 -16.69
C LEU A 191 -27.11 -5.68 -17.15
N GLN A 192 -27.45 -5.51 -18.42
CA GLN A 192 -28.75 -5.93 -18.99
C GLN A 192 -28.98 -7.44 -18.87
N VAL A 193 -27.96 -8.26 -19.14
CA VAL A 193 -28.05 -9.72 -19.02
C VAL A 193 -27.86 -10.23 -17.59
N GLY A 194 -27.55 -9.33 -16.65
CA GLY A 194 -27.48 -9.65 -15.22
C GLY A 194 -26.30 -10.55 -14.84
N GLU A 195 -25.13 -10.33 -15.45
CA GLU A 195 -23.91 -11.12 -15.24
C GLU A 195 -23.48 -11.22 -13.77
N ASN A 196 -22.61 -12.18 -13.46
CA ASN A 196 -22.12 -12.38 -12.09
C ASN A 196 -20.93 -11.44 -11.74
N GLU A 197 -20.68 -11.27 -10.44
CA GLU A 197 -19.59 -10.42 -9.90
C GLU A 197 -18.23 -10.78 -10.50
N ALA A 198 -17.94 -12.07 -10.68
CA ALA A 198 -16.66 -12.54 -11.22
C ALA A 198 -16.44 -12.05 -12.65
N LYS A 199 -17.47 -12.00 -13.49
CA LYS A 199 -17.36 -11.49 -14.87
C LYS A 199 -17.12 -9.98 -14.89
N PHE A 200 -17.82 -9.21 -14.04
CA PHE A 200 -17.56 -7.77 -13.86
C PHE A 200 -16.14 -7.51 -13.37
N SER A 201 -15.71 -8.22 -12.33
CA SER A 201 -14.36 -8.14 -11.77
C SER A 201 -13.29 -8.49 -12.82
N HIS A 202 -13.46 -9.59 -13.55
CA HIS A 202 -12.55 -9.98 -14.62
C HIS A 202 -12.44 -8.90 -15.72
N ARG A 203 -13.59 -8.37 -16.18
CA ARG A 203 -13.62 -7.38 -17.25
C ARG A 203 -13.01 -6.04 -16.82
N GLY A 204 -13.34 -5.57 -15.62
CA GLY A 204 -12.75 -4.34 -15.06
C GLY A 204 -11.25 -4.47 -14.84
N LYS A 205 -10.78 -5.62 -14.32
CA LYS A 205 -9.35 -5.92 -14.16
C LYS A 205 -8.62 -5.87 -15.51
N GLN A 206 -9.14 -6.53 -16.53
CA GLN A 206 -8.53 -6.54 -17.86
C GLN A 206 -8.42 -5.12 -18.47
N TYR A 207 -9.39 -4.25 -18.20
CA TYR A 207 -9.52 -2.99 -18.89
C TYR A 207 -8.87 -1.80 -18.19
N PHE A 208 -9.05 -1.71 -16.87
CA PHE A 208 -8.56 -0.59 -16.06
C PHE A 208 -7.29 -0.95 -15.28
N PHE A 209 -7.07 -2.22 -14.97
CA PHE A 209 -6.04 -2.62 -14.01
C PHE A 209 -5.01 -3.54 -14.66
N LYS A 210 -4.21 -2.95 -15.56
CA LYS A 210 -3.09 -3.63 -16.21
C LYS A 210 -2.06 -4.12 -15.18
N GLU A 211 -1.61 -5.35 -15.37
CA GLU A 211 -0.45 -5.89 -14.68
C GLU A 211 0.82 -5.44 -15.41
N ASP A 212 1.85 -5.10 -14.63
CA ASP A 212 3.16 -4.76 -15.18
C ASP A 212 3.91 -6.03 -15.57
N ASP A 213 4.66 -5.99 -16.68
CA ASP A 213 5.50 -7.11 -17.07
C ASP A 213 6.69 -7.18 -16.09
N LEU A 214 6.60 -8.02 -15.06
CA LEU A 214 7.66 -8.21 -14.07
C LEU A 214 8.94 -8.85 -14.64
N ARG A 215 9.00 -9.07 -15.96
CA ARG A 215 10.17 -9.58 -16.69
C ARG A 215 11.37 -8.74 -16.26
N SER A 216 12.19 -9.32 -15.39
CA SER A 216 13.37 -8.66 -14.86
C SER A 216 14.22 -8.18 -16.03
N PRO A 217 14.47 -6.87 -16.20
CA PRO A 217 15.70 -6.52 -16.86
C PRO A 217 16.81 -7.21 -16.04
N ALA A 218 17.65 -8.00 -16.71
CA ALA A 218 18.76 -8.71 -16.09
C ALA A 218 19.74 -7.75 -15.38
N ASP A 219 19.63 -6.45 -15.68
CA ASP A 219 20.42 -5.40 -15.09
C ASP A 219 19.94 -4.98 -13.70
N SER A 220 20.92 -4.79 -12.81
CA SER A 220 20.82 -4.42 -11.41
C SER A 220 20.25 -3.01 -11.15
N THR A 221 19.53 -2.40 -12.09
CA THR A 221 19.06 -1.02 -12.01
C THR A 221 17.81 -0.88 -11.14
N ARG A 222 17.72 0.26 -10.45
CA ARG A 222 16.65 0.59 -9.51
C ARG A 222 15.36 0.90 -10.28
N CYS A 223 14.56 -0.12 -10.56
CA CYS A 223 13.30 0.00 -11.28
C CYS A 223 12.15 0.51 -10.38
N SER A 224 11.38 1.48 -10.86
CA SER A 224 10.08 1.89 -10.30
C SER A 224 8.97 1.18 -11.08
N SER A 225 8.52 0.03 -10.60
CA SER A 225 7.42 -0.73 -11.19
C SER A 225 6.29 -0.93 -10.18
N ALA A 226 5.09 -1.17 -10.71
CA ALA A 226 3.94 -1.52 -9.89
C ALA A 226 3.75 -3.04 -9.91
N TYR A 227 3.63 -3.64 -8.73
CA TYR A 227 3.26 -5.04 -8.61
C TYR A 227 1.74 -5.14 -8.42
N PHE A 228 1.08 -5.83 -9.34
CA PHE A 228 -0.34 -6.11 -9.29
C PHE A 228 -0.60 -7.42 -8.54
N LYS A 229 -1.49 -7.39 -7.54
CA LYS A 229 -1.81 -8.57 -6.74
C LYS A 229 -3.31 -8.81 -6.69
N LEU A 230 -3.73 -9.98 -7.18
CA LEU A 230 -5.11 -10.47 -7.08
C LEU A 230 -5.40 -11.06 -5.69
N GLU A 231 -6.62 -10.78 -5.20
CA GLU A 231 -7.27 -11.43 -4.05
C GLU A 231 -6.37 -11.58 -2.81
N TRP A 232 -5.53 -10.58 -2.57
CA TRP A 232 -4.66 -10.59 -1.40
C TRP A 232 -5.38 -10.01 -0.21
N GLY A 233 -5.36 -10.76 0.90
CA GLY A 233 -5.81 -10.23 2.17
C GLY A 233 -4.67 -10.13 3.17
N PRO A 234 -4.40 -8.94 3.73
CA PRO A 234 -3.46 -8.81 4.84
C PRO A 234 -4.00 -9.58 6.04
N SER A 235 -3.24 -10.57 6.51
CA SER A 235 -3.49 -11.19 7.80
C SER A 235 -2.67 -10.47 8.86
N PRO A 236 -3.29 -9.75 9.82
CA PRO A 236 -2.57 -9.15 10.94
C PRO A 236 -1.95 -10.18 11.91
N ASN A 237 -2.10 -11.49 11.62
CA ASN A 237 -1.45 -12.57 12.36
C ASN A 237 -0.07 -12.96 11.77
N ASP A 238 0.32 -12.38 10.63
CA ASP A 238 1.70 -12.49 10.14
C ASP A 238 2.55 -11.45 10.90
N ASP A 239 3.73 -11.83 11.41
CA ASP A 239 4.62 -11.06 12.32
C ASP A 239 5.02 -9.63 11.88
N THR A 240 4.50 -9.14 10.76
CA THR A 240 4.93 -7.91 10.08
C THR A 240 3.81 -6.90 9.80
N LEU A 241 2.52 -7.25 9.89
CA LEU A 241 1.41 -6.29 9.83
C LEU A 241 0.75 -6.16 11.19
N LEU A 242 0.77 -4.93 11.72
CA LEU A 242 0.08 -4.61 12.94
C LEU A 242 -1.31 -4.08 12.62
N SER A 243 -2.34 -4.58 13.31
CA SER A 243 -3.68 -3.99 13.25
C SER A 243 -3.67 -2.57 13.83
N PRO A 244 -4.49 -1.64 13.30
CA PRO A 244 -4.73 -0.37 13.96
C PRO A 244 -5.24 -0.60 15.40
N PRO A 245 -4.82 0.22 16.38
CA PRO A 245 -5.27 0.06 17.75
C PRO A 245 -6.74 0.43 17.89
N VAL A 246 -7.41 -0.19 18.85
CA VAL A 246 -8.72 0.25 19.33
C VAL A 246 -8.56 1.61 20.02
N LEU A 247 -9.41 2.58 19.68
CA LEU A 247 -9.30 3.96 20.19
C LEU A 247 -10.33 4.30 21.27
N HIS A 248 -11.44 3.57 21.32
CA HIS A 248 -12.51 3.79 22.28
C HIS A 248 -12.79 2.52 23.10
N VAL A 249 -12.84 2.66 24.42
CA VAL A 249 -13.10 1.55 25.35
C VAL A 249 -14.57 1.17 25.28
N GLY A 250 -14.85 0.05 24.61
CA GLY A 250 -16.15 -0.62 24.61
C GLY A 250 -15.96 -2.12 24.41
N ARG A 251 -17.02 -2.91 24.51
CA ARG A 251 -17.03 -4.29 23.98
C ARG A 251 -16.87 -4.20 22.47
N ALA A 252 -15.64 -4.03 22.00
CA ALA A 252 -15.33 -4.14 20.59
C ALA A 252 -15.64 -5.59 20.19
N PRO A 253 -16.58 -5.82 19.26
CA PRO A 253 -16.67 -7.11 18.60
C PRO A 253 -15.31 -7.41 17.97
N ASP A 254 -14.96 -8.68 17.83
CA ASP A 254 -13.74 -9.13 17.17
C ASP A 254 -13.78 -8.74 15.68
N LEU A 255 -13.52 -7.46 15.39
CA LEU A 255 -13.45 -6.94 14.02
C LEU A 255 -12.09 -7.30 13.47
N SER A 256 -12.09 -8.34 12.65
CA SER A 256 -10.91 -8.70 11.90
C SER A 256 -10.64 -7.67 10.80
N PHE A 257 -9.43 -7.12 10.78
CA PHE A 257 -8.88 -6.39 9.63
C PHE A 257 -8.45 -7.31 8.49
N TYR A 258 -8.71 -8.62 8.59
CA TYR A 258 -8.57 -9.54 7.47
C TYR A 258 -9.65 -9.27 6.43
N VAL A 259 -9.28 -8.53 5.39
CA VAL A 259 -10.10 -8.27 4.21
C VAL A 259 -9.36 -8.78 2.99
N LYS A 260 -10.04 -9.24 1.94
CA LYS A 260 -9.42 -9.70 0.70
C LYS A 260 -9.91 -8.87 -0.47
N PRO A 261 -9.34 -7.67 -0.69
CA PRO A 261 -9.66 -6.89 -1.87
C PRO A 261 -9.47 -7.71 -3.15
N ASP A 262 -10.34 -7.47 -4.12
CA ASP A 262 -10.26 -8.07 -5.45
C ASP A 262 -8.89 -7.91 -6.11
N CYS A 263 -8.32 -6.71 -6.02
CA CYS A 263 -6.94 -6.47 -6.39
C CYS A 263 -6.32 -5.28 -5.65
N THR A 264 -4.99 -5.28 -5.61
CA THR A 264 -4.18 -4.23 -4.98
C THR A 264 -2.94 -3.96 -5.82
N TYR A 265 -2.50 -2.70 -5.84
CA TYR A 265 -1.23 -2.31 -6.43
C TYR A 265 -0.21 -1.94 -5.37
N TRP A 266 1.01 -2.41 -5.58
CA TRP A 266 2.14 -2.34 -4.66
C TRP A 266 3.35 -1.73 -5.33
N LEU A 267 4.21 -1.12 -4.52
CA LEU A 267 5.54 -0.74 -4.96
C LEU A 267 6.44 -1.96 -4.98
N THR A 268 7.28 -2.09 -6.01
CA THR A 268 8.31 -3.12 -5.99
C THR A 268 9.48 -2.72 -5.08
N SER A 269 10.04 -3.69 -4.34
CA SER A 269 11.25 -3.50 -3.54
C SER A 269 12.49 -3.24 -4.40
N ARG A 270 12.38 -3.43 -5.73
CA ARG A 270 13.46 -3.24 -6.70
C ARG A 270 14.00 -1.82 -6.74
N ARG A 271 13.19 -0.82 -6.35
CA ARG A 271 13.64 0.58 -6.24
C ARG A 271 14.71 0.78 -5.16
N LEU A 272 14.72 -0.07 -4.14
CA LEU A 272 15.72 -0.06 -3.08
C LEU A 272 16.98 -0.80 -3.55
N SER A 273 18.14 -0.37 -3.05
CA SER A 273 19.40 -1.06 -3.36
C SER A 273 19.35 -2.51 -2.85
N PRO A 274 20.03 -3.44 -3.52
CA PRO A 274 20.11 -4.84 -3.07
C PRO A 274 20.52 -4.99 -1.60
N ASP A 275 21.38 -4.09 -1.08
CA ASP A 275 21.81 -4.12 0.32
C ASP A 275 20.70 -3.74 1.32
N ILE A 276 19.72 -2.93 0.90
CA ILE A 276 18.62 -2.49 1.77
C ILE A 276 17.50 -3.56 1.82
N ARG A 277 17.26 -4.26 0.70
CA ARG A 277 16.11 -5.18 0.55
C ARG A 277 16.03 -6.26 1.63
N PRO A 278 17.13 -6.92 2.07
CA PRO A 278 17.07 -7.90 3.14
C PRO A 278 16.51 -7.36 4.46
N HIS A 279 16.70 -6.07 4.73
CA HIS A 279 16.27 -5.42 5.97
C HIS A 279 14.81 -4.98 5.96
N LEU A 280 14.15 -4.98 4.79
CA LEU A 280 12.74 -4.61 4.71
C LEU A 280 11.84 -5.51 5.56
N MET A 281 12.21 -6.80 5.67
CA MET A 281 11.58 -7.72 6.60
C MET A 281 11.75 -7.20 8.04
N GLY A 282 10.62 -6.99 8.71
CA GLY A 282 10.58 -6.45 10.07
C GLY A 282 10.51 -4.91 10.14
N MET A 283 10.73 -4.20 9.03
CA MET A 283 10.45 -2.76 8.96
C MET A 283 9.06 -2.48 8.40
N THR A 284 8.68 -3.21 7.36
CA THR A 284 7.41 -3.08 6.66
C THR A 284 6.96 -4.44 6.15
N TYR A 285 5.70 -4.50 5.74
CA TYR A 285 5.12 -5.72 5.20
C TYR A 285 5.56 -5.94 3.77
N MET A 286 5.88 -7.19 3.44
CA MET A 286 6.30 -7.60 2.11
C MET A 286 5.55 -8.84 1.66
N ILE A 287 5.25 -8.90 0.36
CA ILE A 287 4.65 -10.08 -0.29
C ILE A 287 5.54 -10.63 -1.39
N HIS A 288 5.19 -11.84 -1.84
CA HIS A 288 5.74 -12.50 -3.02
C HIS A 288 7.27 -12.55 -3.01
N ASN A 289 7.85 -13.33 -2.10
CA ASN A 289 9.30 -13.49 -1.96
C ASN A 289 10.07 -12.17 -1.79
N LYS A 290 9.48 -11.22 -1.04
CA LYS A 290 10.07 -9.91 -0.75
C LYS A 290 10.18 -8.99 -1.98
N LEU A 291 9.33 -9.20 -3.00
CA LEU A 291 9.35 -8.39 -4.23
C LEU A 291 8.45 -7.16 -4.17
N ALA A 292 7.38 -7.18 -3.37
CA ALA A 292 6.42 -6.08 -3.31
C ALA A 292 6.18 -5.62 -1.87
N THR A 293 5.99 -4.32 -1.70
CA THR A 293 5.85 -3.60 -0.42
C THR A 293 5.00 -2.35 -0.63
N ALA A 294 4.53 -1.73 0.46
CA ALA A 294 3.85 -0.42 0.43
C ALA A 294 2.73 -0.34 -0.64
N PRO A 295 1.62 -1.07 -0.42
CA PRO A 295 0.45 -0.95 -1.29
C PRO A 295 -0.06 0.50 -1.27
N TYR A 296 -0.58 0.95 -2.41
CA TYR A 296 -0.97 2.35 -2.61
C TYR A 296 -2.33 2.53 -3.29
N LEU A 297 -2.88 1.46 -3.88
CA LEU A 297 -4.21 1.44 -4.47
C LEU A 297 -4.90 0.09 -4.16
N THR A 298 -6.13 0.15 -3.67
CA THR A 298 -7.00 -0.99 -3.39
C THR A 298 -8.24 -0.92 -4.28
N ILE A 299 -8.63 -2.03 -4.90
CA ILE A 299 -9.82 -2.13 -5.73
C ILE A 299 -10.74 -3.22 -5.22
N GLU A 300 -12.04 -2.95 -5.21
CA GLU A 300 -13.09 -3.89 -4.84
C GLU A 300 -14.22 -3.87 -5.88
N PHE A 301 -14.68 -5.04 -6.30
CA PHE A 301 -15.83 -5.20 -7.19
C PHE A 301 -17.00 -5.78 -6.43
N LYS A 302 -18.19 -5.31 -6.75
CA LYS A 302 -19.46 -5.83 -6.25
C LYS A 302 -20.51 -5.80 -7.34
N LYS A 303 -21.35 -6.82 -7.37
CA LYS A 303 -22.37 -6.96 -8.42
C LYS A 303 -23.45 -5.88 -8.38
N ASP A 304 -23.97 -5.53 -7.21
CA ASP A 304 -25.16 -4.70 -7.09
C ASP A 304 -25.04 -3.58 -6.04
N ASN A 305 -25.83 -2.52 -6.20
CA ASN A 305 -25.81 -1.34 -5.33
C ASN A 305 -26.18 -1.66 -3.87
N GLN A 306 -26.80 -2.81 -3.61
CA GLN A 306 -27.08 -3.28 -2.25
C GLN A 306 -25.81 -3.66 -1.48
N THR A 307 -24.66 -3.65 -2.14
CA THR A 307 -23.37 -4.01 -1.57
C THR A 307 -22.33 -2.89 -1.64
N GLU A 308 -22.75 -1.64 -1.93
CA GLU A 308 -21.84 -0.49 -1.95
C GLU A 308 -21.14 -0.28 -0.61
N GLU A 309 -21.90 -0.27 0.50
CA GLU A 309 -21.34 -0.13 1.85
C GLU A 309 -20.37 -1.27 2.17
N ALA A 310 -20.63 -2.49 1.68
CA ALA A 310 -19.73 -3.62 1.84
C ALA A 310 -18.44 -3.45 1.03
N ALA A 311 -18.50 -2.87 -0.17
CA ALA A 311 -17.33 -2.55 -0.97
C ALA A 311 -16.47 -1.48 -0.28
N GLN A 312 -17.12 -0.40 0.16
CA GLN A 312 -16.49 0.72 0.88
C GLN A 312 -15.83 0.24 2.17
N ASN A 313 -16.52 -0.58 2.97
CA ASN A 313 -15.98 -1.14 4.21
C ASN A 313 -14.74 -2.01 3.96
N GLN A 314 -14.70 -2.79 2.88
CA GLN A 314 -13.53 -3.59 2.54
C GLN A 314 -12.34 -2.71 2.11
N VAL A 315 -12.59 -1.73 1.23
CA VAL A 315 -11.57 -0.79 0.76
C VAL A 315 -11.00 0.01 1.94
N ILE A 316 -11.84 0.59 2.80
CA ILE A 316 -11.38 1.41 3.91
C ILE A 316 -10.60 0.57 4.93
N LYS A 317 -11.05 -0.64 5.27
CA LYS A 317 -10.31 -1.54 6.17
C LYS A 317 -8.92 -1.89 5.66
N ALA A 318 -8.82 -2.30 4.40
CA ALA A 318 -7.54 -2.60 3.77
C ALA A 318 -6.63 -1.37 3.82
N SER A 319 -7.16 -0.22 3.38
CA SER A 319 -6.43 1.05 3.31
C SER A 319 -5.97 1.54 4.67
N THR A 320 -6.81 1.43 5.71
CA THR A 320 -6.47 1.81 7.09
C THR A 320 -5.33 0.96 7.62
N LEU A 321 -5.38 -0.37 7.44
CA LEU A 321 -4.31 -1.26 7.88
C LEU A 321 -2.97 -0.90 7.21
N ILE A 322 -3.01 -0.61 5.91
CA ILE A 322 -1.84 -0.20 5.12
C ILE A 322 -1.29 1.13 5.65
N LEU A 323 -2.14 2.14 5.78
CA LEU A 323 -1.77 3.48 6.23
C LEU A 323 -1.22 3.47 7.66
N TYR A 324 -1.81 2.67 8.54
CA TYR A 324 -1.32 2.50 9.89
C TYR A 324 0.13 2.00 9.93
N ASN A 325 0.42 0.92 9.19
CA ASN A 325 1.77 0.37 9.11
C ASN A 325 2.75 1.32 8.41
N ARG A 326 2.27 2.09 7.41
CA ARG A 326 3.05 3.14 6.75
C ARG A 326 3.43 4.27 7.72
N LEU A 327 2.47 4.72 8.54
CA LEU A 327 2.67 5.73 9.58
C LEU A 327 3.65 5.25 10.65
N LEU A 328 3.57 3.99 11.07
CA LEU A 328 4.55 3.39 12.00
C LEU A 328 5.97 3.44 11.43
N LEU A 329 6.15 3.10 10.15
CA LEU A 329 7.44 3.18 9.48
C LEU A 329 7.94 4.64 9.40
N ARG A 330 7.08 5.60 9.08
CA ARG A 330 7.44 7.03 9.10
C ARG A 330 7.84 7.52 10.50
N ARG A 331 7.09 7.15 11.53
CA ARG A 331 7.41 7.48 12.91
C ARG A 331 8.78 6.94 13.30
N ARG A 332 9.08 5.67 12.96
CA ARG A 332 10.40 5.07 13.19
C ARG A 332 11.52 5.87 12.51
N ARG A 333 11.31 6.31 11.26
CA ARG A 333 12.25 7.19 10.55
C ARG A 333 12.48 8.49 11.33
N LEU A 334 11.41 9.20 11.69
CA LEU A 334 11.53 10.52 12.34
C LEU A 334 12.25 10.43 13.69
N VAL A 335 11.92 9.41 14.50
CA VAL A 335 12.63 9.16 15.77
C VAL A 335 14.08 8.74 15.52
N ALA A 336 14.36 8.01 14.44
CA ALA A 336 15.72 7.66 14.03
C ALA A 336 16.58 8.88 13.63
N LEU A 337 15.96 9.97 13.23
CA LEU A 337 16.61 11.25 12.94
C LEU A 337 16.68 12.16 14.18
N GLY A 338 16.48 11.62 15.38
CA GLY A 338 16.58 12.38 16.63
C GLY A 338 15.36 13.24 16.96
N ARG A 339 14.24 13.09 16.23
CA ARG A 339 13.01 13.80 16.59
C ARG A 339 12.30 13.12 17.75
N GLU A 340 12.01 13.89 18.78
CA GLU A 340 11.26 13.43 19.94
C GLU A 340 9.83 13.02 19.53
N PRO A 341 9.30 11.86 19.96
CA PRO A 341 7.96 11.39 19.59
C PRO A 341 6.84 12.43 19.86
N LYS A 342 6.97 13.21 20.93
CA LYS A 342 6.05 14.29 21.31
C LYS A 342 6.11 15.54 20.42
N SER A 343 7.17 15.67 19.61
CA SER A 343 7.42 16.80 18.69
C SER A 343 6.94 16.54 17.27
N LEU A 344 6.39 15.34 17.00
CA LEU A 344 5.88 14.98 15.68
C LEU A 344 4.57 15.73 15.44
N LYS A 345 4.47 16.39 14.29
CA LYS A 345 3.33 17.22 13.91
C LYS A 345 2.54 16.58 12.79
N THR A 346 1.34 17.08 12.53
CA THR A 346 0.48 16.60 11.44
C THR A 346 1.16 16.70 10.08
N GLU A 347 1.95 17.76 9.86
CA GLU A 347 2.63 18.03 8.60
C GLU A 347 3.64 16.92 8.24
N ASP A 348 4.19 16.23 9.24
CA ASP A 348 5.16 15.14 9.05
C ASP A 348 4.57 13.91 8.37
N PHE A 349 3.25 13.81 8.36
CA PHE A 349 2.47 12.71 7.80
C PHE A 349 1.49 13.18 6.71
N SER A 350 1.54 14.45 6.32
CA SER A 350 0.62 15.08 5.35
C SER A 350 0.64 14.43 3.96
N ASP A 351 1.75 13.78 3.61
CA ASP A 351 1.90 13.05 2.35
C ASP A 351 1.37 11.62 2.39
N LEU A 352 1.02 11.11 3.58
CA LEU A 352 0.46 9.77 3.73
C LEU A 352 -0.99 9.74 3.26
N ARG A 353 -1.23 9.00 2.20
CA ARG A 353 -2.56 8.70 1.68
C ARG A 353 -2.56 7.35 0.99
N HIS A 354 -3.74 6.80 0.78
CA HIS A 354 -3.99 5.58 0.03
C HIS A 354 -5.21 5.81 -0.84
N TYR A 355 -5.28 5.17 -2.01
CA TYR A 355 -6.43 5.31 -2.89
C TYR A 355 -7.26 4.02 -2.94
N GLY A 356 -8.56 4.20 -3.03
CA GLY A 356 -9.53 3.12 -3.17
C GLY A 356 -10.36 3.31 -4.43
N ILE A 357 -10.69 2.23 -5.13
CA ILE A 357 -11.71 2.25 -6.18
C ILE A 357 -12.71 1.13 -5.93
N THR A 358 -14.00 1.45 -5.89
CA THR A 358 -15.06 0.43 -5.85
C THR A 358 -15.82 0.41 -7.16
N PHE A 359 -16.07 -0.77 -7.71
CA PHE A 359 -17.03 -0.97 -8.79
C PHE A 359 -18.28 -1.62 -8.20
N VAL A 360 -19.42 -0.96 -8.33
CA VAL A 360 -20.69 -1.44 -7.80
C VAL A 360 -21.75 -1.29 -8.89
N GLY A 361 -22.15 -2.41 -9.47
CA GLY A 361 -23.02 -2.39 -10.64
C GLY A 361 -22.39 -1.59 -11.78
N GLY A 362 -23.11 -0.57 -12.27
CA GLY A 362 -22.68 0.38 -13.31
C GLY A 362 -21.79 1.52 -12.84
N SER A 363 -21.53 1.65 -11.54
CA SER A 363 -20.81 2.80 -10.98
C SER A 363 -19.40 2.42 -10.53
N ALA A 364 -18.44 3.29 -10.80
CA ALA A 364 -17.11 3.28 -10.21
C ALA A 364 -16.95 4.50 -9.30
N THR A 365 -16.49 4.30 -8.06
CA THR A 365 -16.25 5.38 -7.11
C THR A 365 -14.79 5.41 -6.70
N VAL A 366 -14.16 6.57 -6.81
CA VAL A 366 -12.76 6.80 -6.44
C VAL A 366 -12.71 7.45 -5.07
N PHE A 367 -11.85 6.93 -4.20
CA PHE A 367 -11.68 7.37 -2.83
C PHE A 367 -10.23 7.75 -2.53
N LYS A 368 -10.06 8.75 -1.67
CA LYS A 368 -8.80 9.05 -0.97
C LYS A 368 -8.98 8.68 0.49
N ILE A 369 -8.03 7.93 1.02
CA ILE A 369 -7.97 7.57 2.44
C ILE A 369 -6.73 8.24 3.04
N VAL A 370 -6.91 8.95 4.14
CA VAL A 370 -5.83 9.61 4.89
C VAL A 370 -5.86 9.22 6.37
N PRO A 371 -4.71 9.13 7.05
CA PRO A 371 -4.69 8.92 8.48
C PRO A 371 -5.27 10.15 9.19
N LYS A 372 -6.10 9.92 10.20
CA LYS A 372 -6.46 10.96 11.18
C LYS A 372 -5.35 10.97 12.22
N LEU A 373 -4.84 12.16 12.53
CA LEU A 373 -3.76 12.32 13.48
C LEU A 373 -4.27 12.93 14.78
N ARG A 374 -3.70 12.52 15.90
CA ARG A 374 -4.02 13.12 17.20
C ARG A 374 -3.51 14.55 17.24
N THR A 375 -4.36 15.44 17.71
CA THR A 375 -4.04 16.81 18.08
C THR A 375 -3.86 16.91 19.58
N SER A 376 -3.38 18.06 20.08
CA SER A 376 -3.29 18.31 21.53
C SER A 376 -4.66 18.19 22.24
N ALA A 377 -5.76 18.41 21.53
CA ALA A 377 -7.12 18.25 22.06
C ALA A 377 -7.55 16.77 22.23
N ASP A 378 -6.91 15.82 21.54
CA ASP A 378 -7.30 14.41 21.52
C ASP A 378 -6.64 13.57 22.65
N ILE A 379 -5.78 14.17 23.49
CA ILE A 379 -4.89 13.46 24.43
C ILE A 379 -5.63 12.85 25.63
N ALA A 380 -6.94 13.05 25.78
CA ALA A 380 -7.72 12.54 26.91
C ALA A 380 -7.97 11.00 26.92
N SER A 381 -7.55 10.25 25.90
CA SER A 381 -7.81 8.80 25.79
C SER A 381 -6.67 7.95 26.37
N GLU A 382 -6.96 7.20 27.45
CA GLU A 382 -6.04 6.32 28.19
C GLU A 382 -5.57 5.07 27.42
N VAL A 383 -6.21 4.71 26.30
CA VAL A 383 -6.03 3.41 25.63
C VAL A 383 -4.75 3.34 24.79
N VAL A 384 -4.22 4.49 24.37
CA VAL A 384 -3.10 4.57 23.42
C VAL A 384 -1.96 5.33 24.07
N PRO A 385 -0.69 4.93 23.87
CA PRO A 385 0.45 5.63 24.44
C PRO A 385 0.43 7.14 24.18
N GLU A 386 0.80 7.91 25.19
CA GLU A 386 0.67 9.39 25.29
C GLU A 386 1.25 10.19 24.10
N HIS A 387 2.09 9.58 23.26
CA HIS A 387 2.75 10.23 22.13
C HIS A 387 2.65 9.44 20.82
N PHE A 388 1.51 8.77 20.62
CA PHE A 388 1.25 8.05 19.38
C PHE A 388 0.34 8.86 18.45
N PRO A 389 0.79 9.20 17.24
CA PRO A 389 0.08 10.17 16.40
C PRO A 389 -1.19 9.62 15.75
N TRP A 390 -1.48 8.32 15.81
CA TRP A 390 -2.65 7.74 15.14
C TRP A 390 -3.97 8.03 15.86
N ASN A 391 -4.97 8.47 15.11
CA ASN A 391 -6.35 8.68 15.57
C ASN A 391 -7.39 8.13 14.59
N GLY A 392 -7.07 7.02 13.90
CA GLY A 392 -7.95 6.41 12.91
C GLY A 392 -7.65 6.87 11.48
N ALA A 393 -8.67 6.83 10.62
CA ALA A 393 -8.54 7.21 9.21
C ALA A 393 -9.81 7.90 8.72
N CYS A 394 -9.69 8.66 7.63
CA CYS A 394 -10.82 9.26 6.93
C CYS A 394 -10.76 8.84 5.46
N MET A 395 -11.87 8.31 4.95
CA MET A 395 -12.08 8.05 3.53
C MET A 395 -13.00 9.12 2.96
N SER A 396 -12.49 9.91 2.02
CA SER A 396 -13.26 10.90 1.29
C SER A 396 -13.51 10.44 -0.14
N LYS A 397 -14.74 10.62 -0.61
CA LYS A 397 -15.10 10.38 -2.01
C LYS A 397 -14.49 11.46 -2.89
N LEU A 398 -13.88 11.08 -4.00
CA LEU A 398 -13.30 12.02 -4.97
C LEU A 398 -14.20 12.15 -6.20
N ALA A 399 -14.64 11.01 -6.75
CA ALA A 399 -15.46 10.99 -7.95
C ALA A 399 -16.40 9.78 -7.94
N THR A 400 -17.58 9.94 -8.53
CA THR A 400 -18.51 8.85 -8.87
C THR A 400 -18.71 8.87 -10.38
N LEU A 401 -18.46 7.75 -11.04
CA LEU A 401 -18.36 7.65 -12.50
C LEU A 401 -19.26 6.51 -12.99
N ASP A 402 -20.19 6.80 -13.89
CA ASP A 402 -21.02 5.77 -14.52
C ASP A 402 -20.24 5.10 -15.66
N VAL A 403 -19.80 3.86 -15.45
CA VAL A 403 -18.97 3.12 -16.42
C VAL A 403 -19.77 2.55 -17.59
N VAL A 404 -21.06 2.89 -17.73
CA VAL A 404 -21.83 2.72 -18.97
C VAL A 404 -21.68 3.90 -19.93
N GLU A 405 -21.00 4.97 -19.51
CA GLU A 405 -20.74 6.15 -20.33
C GLU A 405 -19.26 6.23 -20.72
N ALA A 406 -19.00 6.43 -22.01
CA ALA A 406 -17.63 6.47 -22.55
C ALA A 406 -16.78 7.61 -21.96
N THR A 407 -17.39 8.77 -21.69
CA THR A 407 -16.72 9.92 -21.07
C THR A 407 -16.21 9.58 -19.66
N ASN A 408 -17.07 8.98 -18.84
CA ASN A 408 -16.73 8.57 -17.48
C ASN A 408 -15.67 7.46 -17.45
N ILE A 409 -15.64 6.58 -18.47
CA ILE A 409 -14.56 5.59 -18.63
C ILE A 409 -13.22 6.28 -18.88
N ILE A 410 -13.19 7.32 -19.72
CA ILE A 410 -11.97 8.11 -19.96
C ILE A 410 -11.54 8.79 -18.65
N ASP A 411 -12.48 9.37 -17.89
CA ASP A 411 -12.17 10.01 -16.62
C ASP A 411 -11.68 9.01 -15.57
N LEU A 412 -12.25 7.81 -15.52
CA LEU A 412 -11.74 6.74 -14.67
C LEU A 412 -10.31 6.33 -15.07
N ARG A 413 -10.02 6.24 -16.36
CA ARG A 413 -8.66 5.97 -16.85
C ARG A 413 -7.68 7.08 -16.45
N ARG A 414 -8.10 8.35 -16.46
CA ARG A 414 -7.31 9.48 -15.94
C ARG A 414 -7.02 9.32 -14.46
N TRP A 415 -8.03 9.01 -13.64
CA TRP A 415 -7.87 8.73 -12.22
C TRP A 415 -6.88 7.59 -11.97
N VAL A 416 -7.02 6.46 -12.66
CA VAL A 416 -6.12 5.31 -12.51
C VAL A 416 -4.68 5.68 -12.88
N ASN A 417 -4.46 6.34 -14.01
CA ASN A 417 -3.14 6.79 -14.42
C ASN A 417 -2.51 7.77 -13.40
N GLU A 418 -3.27 8.74 -12.91
CA GLU A 418 -2.75 9.71 -11.93
C GLU A 418 -2.48 9.08 -10.56
N ILE A 419 -3.28 8.12 -10.11
CA ILE A 419 -3.00 7.32 -8.92
C ILE A 419 -1.69 6.54 -9.09
N HIS A 420 -1.47 5.90 -10.25
CA HIS A 420 -0.22 5.22 -10.54
C HIS A 420 0.97 6.18 -10.60
N ASN A 421 0.81 7.34 -11.23
CA ASN A 421 1.84 8.37 -11.30
C ASN A 421 2.26 8.85 -9.90
N TRP A 422 1.27 9.13 -9.03
CA TRP A 422 1.53 9.47 -7.62
C TRP A 422 2.19 8.32 -6.86
N GLY A 423 1.68 7.10 -7.04
CA GLY A 423 2.16 5.88 -6.40
C GLY A 423 3.64 5.64 -6.71
N LEU A 424 3.99 5.61 -8.00
CA LEU A 424 5.34 5.32 -8.49
C LEU A 424 6.32 6.49 -8.35
N GLY A 425 5.82 7.72 -8.27
CA GLY A 425 6.59 8.94 -8.07
C GLY A 425 6.66 9.39 -6.60
N PRO A 426 5.94 10.46 -6.19
CA PRO A 426 6.03 11.03 -4.84
C PRO A 426 5.89 10.03 -3.69
N ASN A 427 4.92 9.10 -3.77
CA ASN A 427 4.71 8.12 -2.69
C ASN A 427 5.88 7.14 -2.57
N ASN A 428 6.42 6.66 -3.69
CA ASN A 428 7.58 5.77 -3.72
C ASN A 428 8.84 6.46 -3.17
N ILE A 429 9.11 7.69 -3.59
CA ILE A 429 10.23 8.50 -3.06
C ILE A 429 10.10 8.65 -1.55
N SER A 430 8.90 9.00 -1.08
CA SER A 430 8.56 9.09 0.32
C SER A 430 8.79 7.77 1.06
N PHE A 431 8.36 6.64 0.49
CA PHE A 431 8.59 5.31 1.05
C PHE A 431 10.06 4.96 1.18
N VAL A 432 10.85 5.16 0.13
CA VAL A 432 12.30 4.93 0.14
C VAL A 432 12.98 5.74 1.24
N ARG A 433 12.57 7.01 1.43
CA ARG A 433 13.08 7.88 2.49
C ARG A 433 12.83 7.32 3.89
N ASP A 434 11.68 6.70 4.14
CA ASP A 434 11.42 6.06 5.44
C ASP A 434 12.26 4.83 5.70
N VAL A 435 12.37 3.98 4.70
CA VAL A 435 13.17 2.76 4.80
C VAL A 435 14.62 3.14 5.10
N LYS A 436 15.20 4.06 4.32
CA LYS A 436 16.58 4.51 4.52
C LYS A 436 16.79 5.14 5.89
N GLY A 437 15.97 6.12 6.26
CA GLY A 437 16.16 6.81 7.54
C GLY A 437 15.95 5.91 8.76
N THR A 438 15.05 4.92 8.67
CA THR A 438 14.87 3.91 9.74
C THR A 438 16.12 3.04 9.91
N LEU A 439 16.85 2.73 8.83
CA LEU A 439 18.05 1.89 8.88
C LEU A 439 19.27 2.60 9.48
N LEU A 440 19.37 3.92 9.37
CA LEU A 440 20.52 4.67 9.87
C LEU A 440 20.72 4.54 11.38
N ARG A 441 19.62 4.53 12.16
CA ARG A 441 19.69 4.38 13.63
C ARG A 441 20.21 3.02 14.09
N LYS A 442 19.98 1.95 13.33
CA LYS A 442 20.35 0.59 13.78
C LYS A 442 21.86 0.31 13.79
N GLY A 443 22.71 1.29 13.47
CA GLY A 443 24.15 1.07 13.31
C GLY A 443 24.50 0.10 12.17
N HIS A 444 23.51 -0.30 11.37
CA HIS A 444 23.71 -1.15 10.17
C HIS A 444 24.34 -0.33 9.02
N ALA A 445 24.44 0.98 9.19
CA ALA A 445 25.05 1.93 8.26
C ALA A 445 26.55 2.18 8.55
N THR A 446 27.25 1.30 9.26
CA THR A 446 28.70 1.45 9.57
C THR A 446 29.63 1.32 8.35
N GLY A 447 29.13 1.43 7.12
CA GLY A 447 29.98 1.60 5.93
C GLY A 447 29.38 1.19 4.59
N LYS A 448 28.22 0.49 4.55
CA LYS A 448 27.69 -0.08 3.29
C LYS A 448 26.46 0.62 2.71
N ILE A 449 25.63 1.28 3.53
CA ILE A 449 24.46 2.00 3.02
C ILE A 449 24.90 3.40 2.59
N SER A 450 25.42 3.50 1.36
CA SER A 450 25.68 4.78 0.71
C SER A 450 24.34 5.52 0.54
N LEU A 451 24.14 6.55 1.36
CA LEU A 451 23.17 7.60 1.08
C LEU A 451 23.74 8.51 -0.01
N SER A 452 22.94 8.84 -1.02
CA SER A 452 23.34 9.92 -1.94
C SER A 452 23.44 11.24 -1.16
N PRO A 453 24.22 12.23 -1.63
CA PRO A 453 24.23 13.57 -1.03
C PRO A 453 22.82 14.17 -0.94
N GLU A 454 21.97 13.91 -1.94
CA GLU A 454 20.56 14.29 -1.91
C GLU A 454 19.80 13.60 -0.77
N ASP A 455 19.95 12.28 -0.58
CA ASP A 455 19.33 11.58 0.54
C ASP A 455 19.80 12.18 1.88
N LYS A 456 21.08 12.52 2.01
CA LYS A 456 21.62 13.11 3.25
C LYS A 456 21.03 14.50 3.51
N ARG A 457 20.97 15.37 2.50
CA ARG A 457 20.31 16.69 2.60
C ARG A 457 18.84 16.56 2.97
N VAL A 458 18.10 15.69 2.26
CA VAL A 458 16.67 15.46 2.51
C VAL A 458 16.41 14.85 3.90
N LEU A 459 17.36 14.10 4.44
CA LEU A 459 17.30 13.53 5.79
C LEU A 459 17.84 14.48 6.88
N GLY A 460 18.35 15.67 6.53
CA GLY A 460 18.94 16.62 7.48
C GLY A 460 20.24 16.11 8.12
N LEU A 461 21.01 15.31 7.37
CA LEU A 461 22.27 14.71 7.84
C LEU A 461 23.52 15.43 7.33
N GLU A 462 23.37 16.34 6.36
CA GLU A 462 24.45 17.26 6.01
C GLU A 462 24.36 18.46 6.95
N PRO A 463 25.47 18.88 7.59
CA PRO A 463 25.50 20.14 8.30
C PRO A 463 25.18 21.25 7.29
N ASP A 464 24.33 22.20 7.69
CA ASP A 464 24.04 23.37 6.89
C ASP A 464 25.35 24.14 6.67
N HIS A 465 26.04 23.84 5.56
CA HIS A 465 27.29 24.50 5.18
C HIS A 465 27.07 25.94 4.69
N GLU A 466 25.96 26.58 5.06
CA GLU A 466 25.73 28.01 4.87
C GLU A 466 26.52 28.89 5.85
N GLU A 467 27.41 28.32 6.67
CA GLU A 467 28.44 29.10 7.35
C GLU A 467 29.56 29.52 6.37
N ASN A 468 29.24 30.58 5.61
CA ASN A 468 30.00 31.83 5.65
C ASN A 468 31.44 31.77 5.10
N GLU A 469 31.62 31.51 3.80
CA GLU A 469 32.89 31.81 3.12
C GLU A 469 33.24 33.32 3.13
N ASP A 470 32.26 34.21 3.38
CA ASP A 470 32.48 35.66 3.45
C ASP A 470 33.08 36.14 4.78
N SER A 471 33.03 35.37 5.88
CA SER A 471 33.69 35.75 7.14
C SER A 471 35.15 35.28 7.26
N ARG A 472 35.73 34.73 6.19
CA ARG A 472 37.17 34.42 6.09
C ARG A 472 37.94 35.38 5.17
N ARG A 473 37.31 36.48 4.72
CA ARG A 473 37.95 37.52 3.90
C ARG A 473 38.18 38.86 4.62
N GLU A 474 37.95 38.92 5.93
CA GLU A 474 38.44 39.98 6.82
C GLU A 474 39.55 39.44 7.72
#